data_AF-A0A066PGT6-F1
#
_entry.id   AF-A0A066PGT6-F1
#
_cell.length_a   1.000
_cell.length_b   1.000
_cell.length_c   1.000
_cell.angle_alpha   90.00
_cell.angle_beta   90.00
_cell.angle_gamma   90.00
#
_symmetry.space_group_name_H-M   'P 1'
#
loop_
_entity.id
_entity.type
_entity.pdbx_description
1 polymer ?
#
loop_
_entity_poly.entity_id
_entity_poly.type
_entity_poly.pdbx_seq_one_letter_code
_entity_poly.pdbx_strand_id
1 'polypeptide(L)'
;MSNTISASTMRDRLLARIQSPPKSHDWARVLGVPGHRELLGLIARHNPPSIGALAELAGRAQPNVSRTLSALHSAGLIEVVSIGRRSIPRITETGAAKAREFGLLESGEEPSAPAIETTSLFTVEIDQTQLDENAASDVMKGRLTIWLWLSSSREKVAAQTSGNLDALGCRLLENWWRVLYRRDAPFRLWDFALDGQAGTSYALLATVLGARVNLQARGDNERMLDLEHGSKIFSVPAFEQLLLDEFLRPLATYHWLKGRSTRPLHALLQRIEDSRGQSAERAFCRTAGALGMTPYDLDDDRAAQIRDLLELIPEEDARLDFSSAVLADALGEGQLWTSRQLELFRQRNAMPILTQLRANCIREENVSARPYRHGYALARSARAILKLVEDRPVGGVEGLSKLLGAADTIGLSPEAPGALRAFQNVENDVPTIIVEDEGPRASAFVLARGVGDFIAFGNRSSCVADLYTDRQAVGRAFAAEFMAPRAAVVRMIEEEGQPVAQIADHFGVQAEVVHRQYENSFSRS
;
A
#
# COMPACT_ATOMS: atom_id res chain seq x y z
N MET A 1 57.32 12.01 5.89
CA MET A 1 56.60 11.94 7.18
C MET A 1 55.25 12.64 7.01
N SER A 2 54.18 11.87 6.84
CA SER A 2 52.81 12.39 6.68
C SER A 2 52.21 12.60 8.07
N ASN A 3 51.94 13.85 8.45
CA ASN A 3 51.24 14.18 9.70
C ASN A 3 49.75 13.83 9.56
N THR A 4 49.39 12.58 9.82
CA THR A 4 47.99 12.15 9.88
C THR A 4 47.36 12.69 11.17
N ILE A 5 46.67 13.83 11.08
CA ILE A 5 45.91 14.40 12.20
C ILE A 5 44.78 13.41 12.53
N SER A 6 44.70 12.96 13.79
CA SER A 6 43.68 12.01 14.23
C SER A 6 42.26 12.65 14.23
N ALA A 7 41.24 11.83 14.02
CA ALA A 7 39.84 12.27 13.99
C ALA A 7 39.37 12.91 15.31
N SER A 8 39.92 12.49 16.46
CA SER A 8 39.65 13.09 17.77
C SER A 8 40.22 14.50 17.88
N THR A 9 41.47 14.72 17.46
CA THR A 9 42.10 16.05 17.47
C THR A 9 41.38 17.05 16.58
N MET A 10 40.78 16.60 15.46
CA MET A 10 39.94 17.44 14.61
C MET A 10 38.59 17.77 15.24
N ARG A 11 37.95 16.82 15.92
CA ARG A 11 36.71 17.05 16.67
C ARG A 11 36.92 18.09 17.76
N ASP A 12 37.99 17.98 18.54
CA ASP A 12 38.26 18.90 19.64
C ASP A 12 38.50 20.34 19.12
N ARG A 13 39.18 20.50 17.98
CA ARG A 13 39.34 21.79 17.30
C ARG A 13 38.02 22.37 16.79
N LEU A 14 37.12 21.53 16.30
CA LEU A 14 35.81 21.95 15.83
C LEU A 14 34.95 22.42 17.02
N LEU A 15 34.91 21.64 18.10
CA LEU A 15 34.17 22.00 19.32
C LEU A 15 34.70 23.30 19.93
N ALA A 16 36.02 23.50 19.96
CA ALA A 16 36.62 24.75 20.42
C ALA A 16 36.23 25.97 19.56
N ARG A 17 36.04 25.80 18.24
CA ARG A 17 35.57 26.87 17.35
C ARG A 17 34.07 27.15 17.50
N ILE A 18 33.28 26.12 17.78
CA ILE A 18 31.82 26.17 17.89
C ILE A 18 31.36 26.81 19.20
N GLN A 19 32.17 26.75 20.26
CA GLN A 19 31.90 27.46 21.52
C GLN A 19 32.01 29.00 21.42
N SER A 20 32.45 29.55 20.27
CA SER A 20 32.41 30.99 20.02
C SER A 20 31.00 31.41 19.56
N PRO A 21 30.42 32.50 20.10
CA PRO A 21 29.09 32.95 19.72
C PRO A 21 29.03 33.26 18.21
N PRO A 22 27.90 32.97 17.53
CA PRO A 22 27.75 33.17 16.10
C PRO A 22 27.97 34.64 15.74
N LYS A 23 28.85 34.88 14.75
CA LYS A 23 29.14 36.23 14.27
C LYS A 23 28.20 36.59 13.13
N SER A 24 27.12 37.31 13.45
CA SER A 24 26.30 38.09 12.49
C SER A 24 25.60 37.32 11.35
N HIS A 25 24.55 37.93 10.79
CA HIS A 25 23.62 37.44 9.77
C HIS A 25 24.22 37.29 8.36
N ASP A 26 25.37 36.62 8.21
CA ASP A 26 26.06 36.44 6.92
C ASP A 26 25.74 35.10 6.23
N TRP A 27 24.49 34.65 6.36
CA TRP A 27 24.01 33.41 5.76
C TRP A 27 24.02 33.46 4.23
N ALA A 28 23.82 34.64 3.63
CA ALA A 28 23.79 34.81 2.17
C ALA A 28 25.14 34.48 1.52
N ARG A 29 26.26 34.93 2.12
CA ARG A 29 27.60 34.58 1.65
C ARG A 29 27.90 33.09 1.85
N VAL A 30 27.47 32.52 2.98
CA VAL A 30 27.70 31.10 3.29
C VAL A 30 26.92 30.18 2.35
N LEU A 31 25.66 30.48 2.05
CA LEU A 31 24.82 29.69 1.13
C LEU A 31 25.10 29.95 -0.35
N GLY A 32 25.87 31.00 -0.68
CA GLY A 32 26.38 31.21 -2.04
C GLY A 32 27.26 30.05 -2.54
N VAL A 33 27.88 29.29 -1.63
CA VAL A 33 28.70 28.12 -1.96
C VAL A 33 27.80 26.89 -2.19
N PRO A 34 27.80 26.26 -3.39
CA PRO A 34 26.96 25.10 -3.67
C PRO A 34 27.14 23.94 -2.68
N GLY A 35 28.39 23.64 -2.32
CA GLY A 35 28.71 22.57 -1.38
C GLY A 35 28.18 22.79 0.05
N HIS A 36 27.89 24.04 0.45
CA HIS A 36 27.27 24.34 1.73
C HIS A 36 25.74 24.13 1.70
N ARG A 37 25.09 24.50 0.58
CA ARG A 37 23.66 24.23 0.36
C ARG A 37 23.36 22.74 0.36
N GLU A 38 24.19 21.96 -0.30
CA GLU A 38 24.08 20.51 -0.33
C GLU A 38 24.17 19.90 1.08
N LEU A 39 25.17 20.30 1.87
CA LEU A 39 25.31 19.81 3.24
C LEU A 39 24.17 20.28 4.15
N LEU A 40 23.68 21.51 3.99
CA LEU A 40 22.49 21.99 4.71
C LEU A 40 21.25 21.16 4.35
N GLY A 41 21.05 20.86 3.06
CA GLY A 41 19.96 20.00 2.59
C GLY A 41 20.07 18.56 3.10
N LEU A 42 21.28 18.01 3.17
CA LEU A 42 21.51 16.68 3.75
C LEU A 42 21.22 16.66 5.26
N ILE A 43 21.63 17.69 6.00
CA ILE A 43 21.31 17.82 7.43
C ILE A 43 19.80 17.95 7.62
N ALA A 44 19.13 18.76 6.78
CA ALA A 44 17.69 18.99 6.84
C ALA A 44 16.87 17.73 6.52
N ARG A 45 17.27 16.95 5.51
CA ARG A 45 16.53 15.76 5.05
C ARG A 45 16.82 14.49 5.86
N HIS A 46 18.07 14.31 6.31
CA HIS A 46 18.51 13.03 6.85
C HIS A 46 18.90 13.07 8.33
N ASN A 47 18.87 14.24 8.99
CA ASN A 47 19.18 14.43 10.42
C ASN A 47 20.36 13.55 10.91
N PRO A 48 21.55 13.71 10.31
CA PRO A 48 22.64 12.76 10.44
C PRO A 48 23.13 12.63 11.89
N PRO A 49 23.32 11.40 12.41
CA PRO A 49 23.58 11.18 13.83
C PRO A 49 25.04 11.45 14.25
N SER A 50 25.91 11.81 13.31
CA SER A 50 27.27 12.30 13.58
C SER A 50 27.88 13.02 12.39
N ILE A 51 28.98 13.74 12.61
CA ILE A 51 29.79 14.32 11.53
C ILE A 51 30.37 13.24 10.60
N GLY A 52 30.69 12.05 11.11
CA GLY A 52 31.17 10.93 10.30
C GLY A 52 30.08 10.41 9.34
N ALA A 53 28.88 10.19 9.86
CA ALA A 53 27.73 9.78 9.05
C ALA A 53 27.37 10.82 7.98
N LEU A 54 27.45 12.11 8.32
CA LEU A 54 27.26 13.18 7.33
C LEU A 54 28.37 13.20 6.26
N ALA A 55 29.60 12.84 6.62
CA ALA A 55 30.72 12.73 5.68
C ALA A 55 30.52 11.59 4.68
N GLU A 56 30.03 10.45 5.15
CA GLU A 56 29.63 9.31 4.30
C GLU A 56 28.46 9.69 3.40
N LEU A 57 27.39 10.27 3.95
CA LEU A 57 26.21 10.72 3.18
C LEU A 57 26.56 11.74 2.09
N ALA A 58 27.52 12.62 2.36
CA ALA A 58 27.95 13.63 1.41
C ALA A 58 29.05 13.14 0.44
N GLY A 59 29.54 11.89 0.57
CA GLY A 59 30.66 11.38 -0.21
C GLY A 59 31.95 12.21 -0.05
N ARG A 60 32.16 12.83 1.11
CA ARG A 60 33.24 13.80 1.37
C ARG A 60 34.11 13.37 2.53
N ALA A 61 35.41 13.65 2.44
CA ALA A 61 36.30 13.45 3.59
C ALA A 61 35.87 14.31 4.79
N GLN A 62 35.88 13.72 5.99
CA GLN A 62 35.46 14.38 7.24
C GLN A 62 36.09 15.77 7.50
N PRO A 63 37.36 16.06 7.14
CA PRO A 63 37.94 17.41 7.30
C PRO A 63 37.25 18.48 6.43
N ASN A 64 36.70 18.10 5.27
CA ASN A 64 35.98 19.00 4.38
C ASN A 64 34.57 19.27 4.90
N VAL A 65 33.91 18.25 5.44
CA VAL A 65 32.61 18.40 6.10
C VAL A 65 32.73 19.25 7.36
N SER A 66 33.74 19.02 8.21
CA SER A 66 33.95 19.80 9.43
C SER A 66 34.20 21.30 9.16
N ARG A 67 34.92 21.62 8.06
CA ARG A 67 35.09 23.01 7.59
C ARG A 67 33.78 23.65 7.17
N THR A 68 32.95 22.91 6.44
CA THR A 68 31.62 23.38 6.00
C THR A 68 30.68 23.57 7.20
N LEU A 69 30.66 22.62 8.14
CA LEU A 69 29.87 22.72 9.36
C LEU A 69 30.26 23.94 10.21
N SER A 70 31.55 24.27 10.27
CA SER A 70 32.01 25.50 10.96
C SER A 70 31.41 26.76 10.32
N ALA A 71 31.33 26.81 8.99
CA ALA A 71 30.77 27.95 8.26
C ALA A 71 29.24 28.05 8.44
N LEU A 72 28.52 26.93 8.33
CA LEU A 72 27.08 26.86 8.54
C LEU A 72 26.70 27.21 9.99
N HIS A 73 27.48 26.73 10.97
CA HIS A 73 27.31 27.07 12.39
C HIS A 73 27.55 28.55 12.66
N SER A 74 28.63 29.12 12.09
CA SER A 74 28.95 30.54 12.25
C SER A 74 27.86 31.45 11.70
N ALA A 75 27.14 30.99 10.65
CA ALA A 75 25.98 31.68 10.07
C ALA A 75 24.66 31.42 10.81
N GLY A 76 24.66 30.63 11.89
CA GLY A 76 23.47 30.31 12.67
C GLY A 76 22.47 29.40 11.97
N LEU A 77 22.87 28.69 10.91
CA LEU A 77 22.00 27.80 10.12
C LEU A 77 21.91 26.39 10.72
N ILE A 78 22.92 26.00 11.49
CA ILE A 78 22.98 24.73 12.19
C ILE A 78 23.57 24.94 13.58
N GLU A 79 23.23 24.04 14.49
CA GLU A 79 23.91 23.87 15.78
C GLU A 79 24.65 22.53 15.78
N VAL A 80 25.68 22.38 16.63
CA VAL A 80 26.34 21.09 16.81
C VAL A 80 26.26 20.70 18.27
N VAL A 81 25.47 19.67 18.55
CA VAL A 81 25.25 19.15 19.90
C VAL A 81 26.25 18.03 20.17
N SER A 82 26.95 18.10 21.30
CA SER A 82 27.86 17.04 21.73
C SER A 82 27.11 16.05 22.63
N ILE A 83 27.01 14.80 22.21
CA ILE A 83 26.44 13.70 23.01
C ILE A 83 27.53 12.64 23.18
N GLY A 84 28.14 12.61 24.38
CA GLY A 84 29.25 11.73 24.70
C GLY A 84 30.44 11.89 23.74
N ARG A 85 30.82 10.79 23.06
CA ARG A 85 31.92 10.77 22.09
C ARG A 85 31.53 11.22 20.67
N ARG A 86 30.30 11.69 20.45
CA ARG A 86 29.79 12.09 19.14
C ARG A 86 29.40 13.57 19.09
N SER A 87 29.51 14.16 17.90
CA SER A 87 29.08 15.52 17.59
C SER A 87 28.01 15.43 16.51
N ILE A 88 26.82 15.94 16.79
CA ILE A 88 25.63 15.80 15.94
C ILE A 88 25.25 17.18 15.39
N PRO A 89 25.31 17.40 14.06
CA PRO A 89 24.85 18.64 13.47
C PRO A 89 23.31 18.63 13.37
N ARG A 90 22.65 19.65 13.91
CA ARG A 90 21.19 19.85 13.82
C ARG A 90 20.89 21.15 13.12
N ILE A 91 19.79 21.19 12.38
CA ILE A 91 19.35 22.42 11.72
C ILE A 91 18.66 23.35 12.73
N THR A 92 18.94 24.65 12.65
CA THR A 92 18.22 25.66 13.45
C THR A 92 16.92 26.05 12.74
N GLU A 93 16.03 26.78 13.42
CA GLU A 93 14.82 27.34 12.80
C GLU A 93 15.14 28.22 11.58
N THR A 94 16.15 29.08 11.70
CA THR A 94 16.69 29.89 10.60
C THR A 94 17.21 29.02 9.46
N GLY A 95 17.94 27.94 9.76
CA GLY A 95 18.42 26.99 8.78
C GLY A 95 17.29 26.31 8.01
N ALA A 96 16.24 25.89 8.70
CA ALA A 96 15.08 25.23 8.11
C ALA A 96 14.29 26.18 7.20
N ALA A 97 14.09 27.43 7.63
CA ALA A 97 13.47 28.47 6.80
C ALA A 97 14.25 28.70 5.50
N LYS A 98 15.58 28.78 5.58
CA LYS A 98 16.43 28.94 4.40
C LYS A 98 16.47 27.69 3.52
N ALA A 99 16.49 26.49 4.10
CA ALA A 99 16.43 25.26 3.31
C ALA A 99 15.16 25.19 2.44
N ARG A 100 14.01 25.67 2.96
CA ARG A 100 12.77 25.81 2.18
C ARG A 100 12.87 26.89 1.09
N GLU A 101 13.38 28.08 1.42
CA GLU A 101 13.56 29.18 0.46
C GLU A 101 14.42 28.77 -0.76
N PHE A 102 15.42 27.92 -0.54
CA PHE A 102 16.31 27.42 -1.60
C PHE A 102 15.81 26.12 -2.27
N GLY A 103 14.59 25.65 -1.96
CA GLY A 103 14.03 24.41 -2.52
C GLY A 103 14.81 23.15 -2.15
N LEU A 104 15.55 23.17 -1.03
CA LEU A 104 16.31 22.02 -0.52
C LEU A 104 15.44 21.07 0.32
N LEU A 105 14.26 21.55 0.72
CA LEU A 105 13.17 20.79 1.31
C LEU A 105 11.99 20.89 0.35
N GLU A 106 11.37 19.76 0.02
CA GLU A 106 10.17 19.76 -0.82
C GLU A 106 9.08 20.57 -0.11
N SER A 107 8.60 21.62 -0.78
CA SER A 107 7.40 22.33 -0.37
C SER A 107 6.23 21.39 -0.55
N GLY A 108 5.75 20.82 0.55
CA GLY A 108 4.54 20.00 0.59
C GLY A 108 3.32 20.83 0.20
N GLU A 109 3.07 20.95 -1.10
CA GLU A 109 1.74 21.18 -1.66
C GLU A 109 1.25 19.85 -2.23
N GLU A 110 0.67 19.03 -1.35
CA GLU A 110 -0.35 18.06 -1.76
C GLU A 110 -1.74 18.70 -1.55
N PRO A 111 -2.69 18.47 -2.47
CA PRO A 111 -4.03 19.05 -2.39
C PRO A 111 -4.74 18.60 -1.11
N SER A 112 -5.36 19.57 -0.43
CA SER A 112 -5.99 19.42 0.88
C SER A 112 -7.05 18.30 0.90
N ALA A 113 -6.67 17.12 1.36
CA ALA A 113 -7.56 16.26 2.11
C ALA A 113 -7.69 16.83 3.53
N PRO A 114 -8.86 16.72 4.19
CA PRO A 114 -9.07 17.31 5.51
C PRO A 114 -8.07 16.73 6.50
N ALA A 115 -7.45 17.61 7.29
CA ALA A 115 -6.49 17.26 8.32
C ALA A 115 -7.09 16.23 9.27
N ILE A 116 -6.62 14.98 9.16
CA ILE A 116 -6.72 14.00 10.23
C ILE A 116 -5.60 14.42 11.19
N GLU A 117 -5.97 14.86 12.40
CA GLU A 117 -5.02 15.04 13.49
C GLU A 117 -4.12 13.79 13.56
N THR A 118 -2.81 13.97 13.44
CA THR A 118 -1.82 12.89 13.60
C THR A 118 -1.79 12.45 15.06
N THR A 119 -2.84 11.78 15.50
CA THR A 119 -2.84 10.99 16.72
C THR A 119 -1.93 9.80 16.48
N SER A 120 -0.78 9.77 17.16
CA SER A 120 0.09 8.60 17.22
C SER A 120 -0.74 7.33 17.44
N LEU A 121 -0.46 6.31 16.61
CA LEU A 121 -1.12 5.01 16.60
C LEU A 121 -0.37 4.02 17.51
N PHE A 122 0.96 4.08 17.52
CA PHE A 122 1.84 3.23 18.27
C PHE A 122 2.66 4.01 19.29
N THR A 123 2.94 3.38 20.43
CA THR A 123 3.87 3.88 21.44
C THR A 123 4.72 2.72 21.94
N VAL A 124 6.03 2.92 21.99
CA VAL A 124 6.99 1.90 22.44
C VAL A 124 7.59 2.30 23.78
N GLU A 125 7.43 1.44 24.77
CA GLU A 125 8.04 1.55 26.10
C GLU A 125 9.06 0.44 26.29
N ILE A 126 10.33 0.79 26.48
CA ILE A 126 11.40 -0.20 26.65
C ILE A 126 11.74 -0.30 28.13
N ASP A 127 11.77 -1.52 28.67
CA ASP A 127 12.11 -1.75 30.08
C ASP A 127 13.58 -1.45 30.31
N GLN A 128 13.83 -0.38 31.08
CA GLN A 128 15.17 0.06 31.41
C GLN A 128 15.79 -0.77 32.54
N THR A 129 15.04 -1.58 33.29
CA THR A 129 15.54 -2.21 34.53
C THR A 129 16.39 -3.47 34.31
N GLN A 130 16.43 -4.06 33.12
CA GLN A 130 17.36 -5.16 32.78
C GLN A 130 18.78 -4.67 32.43
N LEU A 131 19.26 -3.66 33.15
CA LEU A 131 20.38 -2.81 32.75
C LEU A 131 21.78 -3.45 32.86
N ASP A 132 22.02 -4.46 33.71
CA ASP A 132 23.40 -4.83 34.03
C ASP A 132 23.76 -6.33 34.09
N GLU A 133 22.81 -7.28 34.08
CA GLU A 133 23.17 -8.67 34.43
C GLU A 133 23.42 -9.62 33.25
N ASN A 134 23.10 -9.25 32.00
CA ASN A 134 23.41 -10.11 30.85
C ASN A 134 23.57 -9.30 29.56
N ALA A 135 24.79 -8.80 29.30
CA ALA A 135 25.18 -8.28 27.98
C ALA A 135 25.05 -9.33 26.85
N ALA A 136 24.83 -10.60 27.19
CA ALA A 136 24.59 -11.72 26.29
C ALA A 136 23.10 -11.99 25.97
N SER A 137 22.15 -11.35 26.66
CA SER A 137 20.72 -11.56 26.37
C SER A 137 20.26 -10.68 25.20
N ASP A 138 19.83 -11.33 24.13
CA ASP A 138 19.33 -10.73 22.88
C ASP A 138 17.87 -10.26 22.98
N VAL A 139 17.29 -10.28 24.18
CA VAL A 139 15.86 -9.99 24.39
C VAL A 139 15.68 -8.54 24.80
N MET A 140 15.12 -7.71 23.92
CA MET A 140 14.65 -6.38 24.30
C MET A 140 13.23 -6.49 24.88
N LYS A 141 13.14 -6.63 26.20
CA LYS A 141 11.84 -6.59 26.87
C LYS A 141 11.26 -5.18 26.85
N GLY A 142 10.01 -5.09 26.49
CA GLY A 142 9.26 -3.85 26.55
C GLY A 142 7.78 -4.07 26.26
N ARG A 143 7.09 -2.96 26.08
CA ARG A 143 5.67 -2.89 25.81
C ARG A 143 5.44 -2.06 24.54
N LEU A 144 4.65 -2.60 23.64
CA LEU A 144 4.11 -1.88 22.49
C LEU A 144 2.63 -1.61 22.77
N THR A 145 2.26 -0.35 22.79
CA THR A 145 0.89 0.12 22.95
C THR A 145 0.36 0.58 21.60
N ILE A 146 -0.84 0.15 21.27
CA ILE A 146 -1.61 0.55 20.10
C ILE A 146 -2.81 1.31 20.61
N TRP A 147 -3.08 2.46 20.02
CA TRP A 147 -4.19 3.28 20.43
C TRP A 147 -5.38 3.10 19.48
N LEU A 148 -6.47 2.54 19.99
CA LEU A 148 -7.64 2.17 19.20
C LEU A 148 -8.86 2.96 19.65
N TRP A 149 -9.59 3.55 18.71
CA TRP A 149 -10.89 4.16 18.95
C TRP A 149 -11.98 3.10 18.79
N LEU A 150 -12.77 2.87 19.84
CA LEU A 150 -13.90 1.93 19.80
C LEU A 150 -15.19 2.66 19.41
N SER A 151 -15.94 2.12 18.45
CA SER A 151 -17.21 2.69 17.96
C SER A 151 -18.27 2.81 19.07
N SER A 152 -18.19 1.96 20.10
CA SER A 152 -19.16 1.91 21.19
C SER A 152 -18.97 3.00 22.25
N SER A 153 -17.73 3.46 22.48
CA SER A 153 -17.41 4.42 23.54
C SER A 153 -16.92 5.77 23.01
N ARG A 154 -16.51 5.87 21.74
CA ARG A 154 -15.73 7.02 21.21
C ARG A 154 -14.51 7.37 22.07
N GLU A 155 -14.06 6.44 22.90
CA GLU A 155 -12.90 6.61 23.75
C GLU A 155 -11.70 5.91 23.12
N LYS A 156 -10.54 6.53 23.30
CA LYS A 156 -9.25 5.99 22.90
C LYS A 156 -8.82 4.94 23.93
N VAL A 157 -8.78 3.67 23.52
CA VAL A 157 -8.37 2.55 24.37
C VAL A 157 -6.95 2.14 24.05
N ALA A 158 -6.13 1.94 25.10
CA ALA A 158 -4.81 1.35 24.98
C ALA A 158 -4.92 -0.17 24.83
N ALA A 159 -4.38 -0.68 23.73
CA ALA A 159 -4.17 -2.10 23.45
C ALA A 159 -2.68 -2.41 23.61
N GLN A 160 -2.32 -3.27 24.54
CA GLN A 160 -0.92 -3.48 24.91
C GLN A 160 -0.46 -4.90 24.60
N THR A 161 0.74 -5.01 24.04
CA THR A 161 1.50 -6.26 23.96
C THR A 161 2.84 -6.07 24.66
N SER A 162 3.24 -7.05 25.47
CA SER A 162 4.52 -7.02 26.20
C SER A 162 5.34 -8.25 25.84
N GLY A 163 6.65 -8.08 25.69
CA GLY A 163 7.52 -9.20 25.32
C GLY A 163 8.82 -8.74 24.67
N ASN A 164 9.37 -9.59 23.81
CA ASN A 164 10.58 -9.29 23.05
C ASN A 164 10.25 -8.38 21.86
N LEU A 165 10.45 -7.07 22.02
CA LEU A 165 10.15 -6.09 20.98
C LEU A 165 11.01 -6.28 19.72
N ASP A 166 12.24 -6.78 19.86
CA ASP A 166 13.10 -7.11 18.70
C ASP A 166 12.51 -8.24 17.88
N ALA A 167 11.98 -9.28 18.52
CA ALA A 167 11.34 -10.38 17.82
C ALA A 167 10.08 -9.91 17.07
N LEU A 168 9.31 -8.97 17.65
CA LEU A 168 8.16 -8.37 16.97
C LEU A 168 8.59 -7.52 15.78
N GLY A 169 9.64 -6.69 15.94
CA GLY A 169 10.20 -5.85 14.87
C GLY A 169 10.78 -6.69 13.72
N CYS A 170 11.60 -7.69 14.02
CA CYS A 170 12.16 -8.60 13.02
C CYS A 170 11.07 -9.36 12.25
N ARG A 171 10.06 -9.92 12.95
CA ARG A 171 8.93 -10.60 12.30
C ARG A 171 8.20 -9.69 11.32
N LEU A 172 7.96 -8.43 11.71
CA LEU A 172 7.32 -7.44 10.85
C LEU A 172 8.18 -7.14 9.62
N LEU A 173 9.49 -6.92 9.79
CA LEU A 173 10.43 -6.64 8.69
C LEU A 173 10.57 -7.84 7.74
N GLU A 174 10.65 -9.07 8.26
CA GLU A 174 10.69 -10.30 7.46
C GLU A 174 9.45 -10.47 6.57
N ASN A 175 8.30 -9.96 7.04
CA ASN A 175 7.03 -10.03 6.32
C ASN A 175 6.62 -8.69 5.68
N TRP A 176 7.51 -7.68 5.65
CA TRP A 176 7.18 -6.30 5.31
C TRP A 176 6.33 -6.15 4.05
N TRP A 177 6.82 -6.76 2.96
CA TRP A 177 6.17 -6.71 1.66
C TRP A 177 4.85 -7.49 1.63
N ARG A 178 4.78 -8.60 2.35
CA ARG A 178 3.54 -9.39 2.46
C ARG A 178 2.46 -8.65 3.24
N VAL A 179 2.81 -8.04 4.37
CA VAL A 179 1.85 -7.29 5.22
C VAL A 179 1.21 -6.13 4.44
N LEU A 180 1.99 -5.45 3.60
CA LEU A 180 1.56 -4.22 2.94
C LEU A 180 1.00 -4.42 1.54
N TYR A 181 1.28 -5.54 0.87
CA TYR A 181 0.93 -5.73 -0.54
C TYR A 181 0.20 -7.02 -0.87
N ARG A 182 0.12 -8.01 0.05
CA ARG A 182 -0.76 -9.17 -0.13
C ARG A 182 -2.21 -8.75 0.06
N ARG A 183 -2.97 -8.76 -1.04
CA ARG A 183 -4.37 -8.34 -1.07
C ARG A 183 -5.24 -9.40 -0.43
N ASP A 184 -6.29 -8.95 0.26
CA ASP A 184 -7.37 -9.79 0.77
C ASP A 184 -6.91 -10.98 1.65
N ALA A 185 -5.76 -10.83 2.30
CA ALA A 185 -5.19 -11.83 3.19
C ALA A 185 -4.87 -11.17 4.53
N PRO A 186 -5.72 -11.33 5.56
CA PRO A 186 -5.45 -10.79 6.88
C PRO A 186 -4.10 -11.31 7.43
N PHE A 187 -3.22 -10.37 7.79
CA PHE A 187 -1.96 -10.68 8.44
C PHE A 187 -2.06 -10.38 9.93
N ARG A 188 -1.81 -11.38 10.77
CA ARG A 188 -1.74 -11.21 12.23
C ARG A 188 -0.46 -10.48 12.59
N LEU A 189 -0.58 -9.20 12.93
CA LEU A 189 0.54 -8.38 13.39
C LEU A 189 1.02 -8.90 14.75
N TRP A 190 0.20 -8.72 15.78
CA TRP A 190 0.51 -9.08 17.16
C TRP A 190 -0.76 -9.42 17.94
N ASP A 191 -0.57 -10.01 19.11
CA ASP A 191 -1.64 -10.21 20.10
C ASP A 191 -1.53 -9.15 21.19
N PHE A 192 -2.66 -8.62 21.62
CA PHE A 192 -2.73 -7.58 22.63
C PHE A 192 -3.84 -7.84 23.64
N ALA A 193 -3.70 -7.25 24.83
CA ALA A 193 -4.76 -7.12 25.81
C ALA A 193 -5.26 -5.66 25.85
N LEU A 194 -6.57 -5.47 26.01
CA LEU A 194 -7.13 -4.14 26.24
C LEU A 194 -6.91 -3.73 27.70
N ASP A 195 -6.54 -2.47 27.91
CA ASP A 195 -6.43 -1.92 29.26
C ASP A 195 -7.78 -2.03 30.00
N GLY A 196 -7.74 -2.46 31.25
CA GLY A 196 -8.94 -2.71 32.06
C GLY A 196 -9.71 -4.02 31.78
N GLN A 197 -9.35 -4.82 30.76
CA GLN A 197 -9.95 -6.14 30.50
C GLN A 197 -8.94 -7.27 30.73
N ALA A 198 -8.70 -7.59 32.01
CA ALA A 198 -7.80 -8.67 32.39
C ALA A 198 -8.29 -10.03 31.85
N GLY A 199 -7.41 -10.74 31.13
CA GLY A 199 -7.63 -12.12 30.71
C GLY A 199 -8.22 -12.34 29.31
N THR A 200 -8.52 -11.28 28.54
CA THR A 200 -8.95 -11.43 27.14
C THR A 200 -7.85 -10.98 26.19
N SER A 201 -7.42 -11.89 25.31
CA SER A 201 -6.45 -11.60 24.24
C SER A 201 -7.18 -11.30 22.93
N TYR A 202 -6.66 -10.34 22.18
CA TYR A 202 -7.14 -9.96 20.86
C TYR A 202 -5.99 -10.01 19.85
N ALA A 203 -6.23 -10.65 18.71
CA ALA A 203 -5.31 -10.61 17.57
C ALA A 203 -5.57 -9.35 16.74
N LEU A 204 -4.54 -8.53 16.55
CA LEU A 204 -4.58 -7.43 15.57
C LEU A 204 -4.25 -7.96 14.19
N LEU A 205 -5.18 -7.81 13.26
CA LEU A 205 -5.07 -8.21 11.87
C LEU A 205 -5.00 -6.97 10.98
N ALA A 206 -4.08 -6.97 10.01
CA ALA A 206 -4.03 -6.00 8.93
C ALA A 206 -4.41 -6.68 7.62
N THR A 207 -5.41 -6.13 6.91
CA THR A 207 -5.85 -6.63 5.61
C THR A 207 -5.73 -5.54 4.57
N VAL A 208 -5.05 -5.82 3.46
CA VAL A 208 -4.87 -4.85 2.38
C VAL A 208 -5.97 -5.02 1.35
N LEU A 209 -6.72 -3.94 1.08
CA LEU A 209 -7.88 -3.96 0.17
C LEU A 209 -7.61 -3.22 -1.15
N GLY A 210 -6.39 -2.76 -1.39
CA GLY A 210 -6.06 -1.87 -2.51
C GLY A 210 -5.08 -0.79 -2.03
N ALA A 211 -5.36 0.47 -2.30
CA ALA A 211 -4.57 1.57 -1.74
C ALA A 211 -4.70 1.72 -0.21
N ARG A 212 -5.48 0.86 0.46
CA ARG A 212 -5.85 0.96 1.87
C ARG A 212 -5.55 -0.31 2.66
N VAL A 213 -5.19 -0.13 3.92
CA VAL A 213 -5.04 -1.17 4.94
C VAL A 213 -6.20 -1.04 5.93
N ASN A 214 -6.88 -2.14 6.20
CA ASN A 214 -7.94 -2.27 7.18
C ASN A 214 -7.40 -3.01 8.41
N LEU A 215 -7.43 -2.36 9.57
CA LEU A 215 -7.10 -2.97 10.86
C LEU A 215 -8.36 -3.57 11.48
N GLN A 216 -8.23 -4.80 11.97
CA GLN A 216 -9.28 -5.51 12.67
C GLN A 216 -8.72 -6.12 13.94
N ALA A 217 -9.49 -6.09 15.01
CA ALA A 217 -9.14 -6.78 16.24
C ALA A 217 -10.14 -7.90 16.51
N ARG A 218 -9.63 -9.13 16.64
CA ARG A 218 -10.44 -10.34 16.82
C ARG A 218 -10.07 -11.01 18.14
N GLY A 219 -11.05 -11.17 19.03
CA GLY A 219 -10.86 -11.90 20.28
C GLY A 219 -10.89 -13.42 20.09
N ASP A 220 -10.48 -14.15 21.12
CA ASP A 220 -10.43 -15.63 21.10
C ASP A 220 -11.78 -16.30 20.80
N ASN A 221 -12.90 -15.65 21.16
CA ASN A 221 -14.26 -16.12 20.87
C ASN A 221 -14.75 -15.74 19.46
N GLU A 222 -13.83 -15.41 18.55
CA GLU A 222 -14.07 -14.88 17.20
C GLU A 222 -14.82 -13.54 17.12
N ARG A 223 -15.26 -12.98 18.25
CA ARG A 223 -15.89 -11.64 18.31
C ARG A 223 -14.91 -10.57 17.84
N MET A 224 -15.37 -9.76 16.88
CA MET A 224 -14.64 -8.58 16.42
C MET A 224 -14.90 -7.40 17.35
N LEU A 225 -13.86 -6.64 17.65
CA LEU A 225 -14.00 -5.31 18.22
C LEU A 225 -14.44 -4.34 17.12
N ASP A 226 -15.45 -3.54 17.42
CA ASP A 226 -15.92 -2.50 16.51
C ASP A 226 -15.03 -1.26 16.65
N LEU A 227 -14.14 -1.08 15.69
CA LEU A 227 -13.19 0.03 15.62
C LEU A 227 -13.77 1.18 14.81
N GLU A 228 -13.59 2.42 15.28
CA GLU A 228 -13.94 3.60 14.51
C GLU A 228 -13.08 3.73 13.24
N HIS A 229 -13.62 4.41 12.23
CA HIS A 229 -12.98 4.54 10.92
C HIS A 229 -11.52 5.04 11.00
N GLY A 230 -11.25 6.01 11.88
CA GLY A 230 -9.91 6.60 12.07
C GLY A 230 -8.85 5.65 12.66
N SER A 231 -9.27 4.60 13.37
CA SER A 231 -8.38 3.51 13.84
C SER A 231 -8.41 2.28 12.94
N LYS A 232 -9.30 2.27 11.95
CA LYS A 232 -9.63 1.07 11.17
C LYS A 232 -9.04 1.14 9.77
N ILE A 233 -9.01 2.30 9.11
CA ILE A 233 -8.65 2.39 7.69
C ILE A 233 -7.55 3.42 7.49
N PHE A 234 -6.45 2.98 6.89
CA PHE A 234 -5.29 3.80 6.55
C PHE A 234 -4.98 3.65 5.07
N SER A 235 -4.37 4.66 4.43
CA SER A 235 -3.69 4.43 3.16
C SER A 235 -2.46 3.55 3.40
N VAL A 236 -2.07 2.74 2.41
CA VAL A 236 -0.85 1.91 2.52
C VAL A 236 0.39 2.77 2.86
N PRO A 237 0.65 3.92 2.20
CA PRO A 237 1.78 4.77 2.56
C PRO A 237 1.72 5.33 3.98
N ALA A 238 0.53 5.74 4.45
CA ALA A 238 0.38 6.27 5.81
C ALA A 238 0.63 5.17 6.85
N PHE A 239 0.09 3.97 6.64
CA PHE A 239 0.31 2.84 7.54
C PHE A 239 1.78 2.39 7.55
N GLU A 240 2.42 2.37 6.37
CA GLU A 240 3.85 2.08 6.23
C GLU A 240 4.69 3.06 7.05
N GLN A 241 4.41 4.37 6.97
CA GLN A 241 5.14 5.38 7.75
C GLN A 241 4.89 5.25 9.25
N LEU A 242 3.67 4.98 9.69
CA LEU A 242 3.37 4.76 11.12
C LEU A 242 4.19 3.60 11.69
N LEU A 243 4.30 2.49 10.97
CA LEU A 243 5.12 1.34 11.40
C LEU A 243 6.62 1.70 11.48
N LEU A 244 7.13 2.51 10.55
CA LEU A 244 8.53 2.95 10.56
C LEU A 244 8.81 3.92 11.70
N ASP A 245 8.03 4.98 11.79
CA ASP A 245 8.32 6.13 12.65
C ASP A 245 7.96 5.87 14.10
N GLU A 246 6.89 5.13 14.37
CA GLU A 246 6.37 4.95 15.72
C GLU A 246 6.77 3.60 16.35
N PHE A 247 7.27 2.65 15.55
CA PHE A 247 7.69 1.34 16.05
C PHE A 247 9.15 1.00 15.69
N LEU A 248 9.48 0.85 14.41
CA LEU A 248 10.77 0.27 13.99
C LEU A 248 11.98 1.20 14.23
N ARG A 249 11.88 2.47 13.86
CA ARG A 249 12.96 3.46 14.07
C ARG A 249 13.22 3.77 15.54
N PRO A 250 12.20 3.85 16.42
CA PRO A 250 12.42 3.91 17.87
C PRO A 250 13.24 2.74 18.40
N LEU A 251 12.95 1.50 17.99
CA LEU A 251 13.73 0.33 18.38
C LEU A 251 15.18 0.40 17.88
N ALA A 252 15.37 0.73 16.60
CA ALA A 252 16.70 0.91 16.00
C ALA A 252 17.50 2.02 16.69
N THR A 253 16.85 3.13 17.06
CA THR A 253 17.47 4.24 17.77
C THR A 253 17.93 3.81 19.16
N TYR A 254 17.10 3.05 19.88
CA TYR A 254 17.46 2.51 21.19
C TYR A 254 18.67 1.56 21.10
N HIS A 255 18.68 0.64 20.12
CA HIS A 255 19.84 -0.21 19.84
C HIS A 255 21.11 0.60 19.60
N TRP A 256 21.04 1.64 18.79
CA TRP A 256 22.19 2.47 18.47
C TRP A 256 22.74 3.21 19.70
N LEU A 257 21.86 3.75 20.55
CA LEU A 257 22.24 4.40 21.81
C LEU A 257 22.90 3.44 22.81
N LYS A 258 22.52 2.16 22.77
CA LYS A 258 23.08 1.09 23.63
C LYS A 258 24.26 0.35 22.99
N GLY A 259 24.74 0.77 21.82
CA GLY A 259 25.86 0.12 21.12
C GLY A 259 25.53 -1.27 20.57
N ARG A 260 24.23 -1.57 20.36
CA ARG A 260 23.71 -2.85 19.85
C ARG A 260 23.32 -2.76 18.37
N SER A 261 24.05 -1.99 17.57
CA SER A 261 23.70 -1.75 16.16
C SER A 261 23.95 -2.95 15.22
N THR A 262 24.59 -4.02 15.71
CA THR A 262 24.90 -5.23 14.92
C THR A 262 23.75 -6.25 14.91
N ARG A 263 22.57 -5.90 15.44
CA ARG A 263 21.42 -6.79 15.54
C ARG A 263 20.70 -6.97 14.20
N PRO A 264 20.03 -8.13 13.97
CA PRO A 264 19.32 -8.42 12.71
C PRO A 264 18.33 -7.32 12.30
N LEU A 265 17.65 -6.69 13.27
CA LEU A 265 16.70 -5.60 13.04
C LEU A 265 17.28 -4.48 12.17
N HIS A 266 18.54 -4.07 12.40
CA HIS A 266 19.18 -3.02 11.60
C HIS A 266 19.43 -3.45 10.16
N ALA A 267 19.92 -4.67 9.96
CA ALA A 267 20.19 -5.20 8.63
C ALA A 267 18.90 -5.37 7.81
N LEU A 268 17.82 -5.85 8.45
CA LEU A 268 16.51 -5.98 7.83
C LEU A 268 15.89 -4.63 7.50
N LEU A 269 15.95 -3.65 8.42
CA LEU A 269 15.43 -2.31 8.21
C LEU A 269 16.16 -1.60 7.07
N GLN A 270 17.50 -1.63 7.06
CA GLN A 270 18.30 -1.04 5.99
C GLN A 270 17.95 -1.66 4.63
N ARG A 271 17.83 -2.99 4.58
CA ARG A 271 17.47 -3.70 3.35
C ARG A 271 16.13 -3.22 2.79
N ILE A 272 15.12 -3.03 3.64
CA ILE A 272 13.81 -2.50 3.22
C ILE A 272 13.92 -1.05 2.75
N GLU A 273 14.67 -0.20 3.46
CA GLU A 273 14.87 1.19 3.04
C GLU A 273 15.59 1.28 1.68
N ASP A 274 16.60 0.45 1.44
CA ASP A 274 17.32 0.36 0.17
C ASP A 274 16.37 -0.07 -0.97
N SER A 275 15.62 -1.17 -0.78
CA SER A 275 14.65 -1.65 -1.78
C SER A 275 13.53 -0.63 -2.05
N ARG A 276 13.09 0.14 -1.04
CA ARG A 276 12.09 1.21 -1.21
C ARG A 276 12.62 2.40 -2.00
N GLY A 277 13.91 2.68 -1.91
CA GLY A 277 14.58 3.79 -2.60
C GLY A 277 14.71 3.58 -4.11
N GLN A 278 14.67 2.33 -4.59
CA GLN A 278 14.83 1.98 -5.99
C GLN A 278 13.51 1.55 -6.62
N SER A 279 13.05 2.23 -7.68
CA SER A 279 11.71 2.02 -8.25
C SER A 279 11.49 0.59 -8.77
N ALA A 280 12.46 0.02 -9.49
CA ALA A 280 12.39 -1.33 -10.05
C ALA A 280 12.42 -2.40 -8.94
N GLU A 281 13.33 -2.26 -7.98
CA GLU A 281 13.43 -3.18 -6.83
C GLU A 281 12.16 -3.13 -5.98
N ARG A 282 11.63 -1.94 -5.73
CA ARG A 282 10.35 -1.75 -5.04
C ARG A 282 9.21 -2.48 -5.77
N ALA A 283 9.11 -2.35 -7.09
CA ALA A 283 8.07 -3.03 -7.86
C ALA A 283 8.21 -4.57 -7.78
N PHE A 284 9.44 -5.07 -7.83
CA PHE A 284 9.75 -6.49 -7.64
C PHE A 284 9.35 -6.97 -6.24
N CYS A 285 9.78 -6.26 -5.18
CA CYS A 285 9.49 -6.64 -3.80
C CYS A 285 8.00 -6.59 -3.47
N ARG A 286 7.27 -5.60 -3.97
CA ARG A 286 5.79 -5.53 -3.83
C ARG A 286 5.11 -6.72 -4.48
N THR A 287 5.55 -7.11 -5.68
CA THR A 287 5.01 -8.25 -6.41
C THR A 287 5.30 -9.56 -5.68
N ALA A 288 6.54 -9.76 -5.19
CA ALA A 288 6.90 -10.89 -4.35
C ALA A 288 6.04 -10.96 -3.07
N GLY A 289 5.86 -9.82 -2.39
CA GLY A 289 5.01 -9.73 -1.20
C GLY A 289 3.55 -10.11 -1.48
N ALA A 290 2.99 -9.66 -2.61
CA ALA A 290 1.64 -10.02 -3.03
C ALA A 290 1.48 -11.52 -3.33
N LEU A 291 2.52 -12.17 -3.88
CA LEU A 291 2.58 -13.62 -4.06
C LEU A 291 2.73 -14.39 -2.73
N GLY A 292 2.92 -13.68 -1.61
CA GLY A 292 3.13 -14.26 -0.29
C GLY A 292 4.57 -14.68 -0.02
N MET A 293 5.54 -14.20 -0.81
CA MET A 293 6.96 -14.55 -0.69
C MET A 293 7.79 -13.44 -0.05
N THR A 294 8.96 -13.82 0.47
CA THR A 294 10.02 -12.88 0.87
C THR A 294 10.92 -12.61 -0.34
N PRO A 295 11.04 -11.36 -0.84
CA PRO A 295 11.80 -11.07 -2.05
C PRO A 295 13.30 -11.34 -1.95
N TYR A 296 13.81 -11.58 -0.74
CA TYR A 296 15.23 -11.73 -0.44
C TYR A 296 15.68 -13.18 -0.32
N ASP A 297 14.75 -14.14 -0.35
CA ASP A 297 15.01 -15.58 -0.19
C ASP A 297 14.52 -16.37 -1.43
N LEU A 298 14.50 -15.72 -2.60
CA LEU A 298 14.05 -16.31 -3.87
C LEU A 298 15.22 -16.98 -4.60
N ASP A 299 14.95 -18.11 -5.24
CA ASP A 299 15.83 -18.67 -6.26
C ASP A 299 15.74 -17.88 -7.58
N ASP A 300 16.67 -18.15 -8.50
CA ASP A 300 16.77 -17.43 -9.78
C ASP A 300 15.53 -17.62 -10.66
N ASP A 301 14.91 -18.81 -10.61
CA ASP A 301 13.72 -19.15 -11.39
C ASP A 301 12.50 -18.34 -10.91
N ARG A 302 12.27 -18.27 -9.60
CA ARG A 302 11.21 -17.45 -9.00
C ARG A 302 11.45 -15.97 -9.24
N ALA A 303 12.69 -15.51 -9.14
CA ALA A 303 13.02 -14.13 -9.46
C ALA A 303 12.76 -13.82 -10.94
N ALA A 304 13.01 -14.76 -11.86
CA ALA A 304 12.69 -14.61 -13.28
C ALA A 304 11.17 -14.53 -13.51
N GLN A 305 10.39 -15.44 -12.91
CA GLN A 305 8.93 -15.43 -13.02
C GLN A 305 8.30 -14.10 -12.57
N ILE A 306 8.82 -13.48 -11.50
CA ILE A 306 8.34 -12.16 -11.03
C ILE A 306 8.67 -11.05 -12.05
N ARG A 307 9.85 -11.10 -12.68
CA ARG A 307 10.22 -10.14 -13.73
C ARG A 307 9.32 -10.29 -14.96
N ASP A 308 9.07 -11.52 -15.39
CA ASP A 308 8.15 -11.80 -16.49
C ASP A 308 6.73 -11.31 -16.17
N LEU A 309 6.29 -11.44 -14.91
CA LEU A 309 5.00 -10.91 -14.47
C LEU A 309 4.95 -9.37 -14.47
N LEU A 310 6.04 -8.69 -14.11
CA LEU A 310 6.16 -7.24 -14.20
C LEU A 310 6.04 -6.74 -15.65
N GLU A 311 6.57 -7.49 -16.61
CA GLU A 311 6.43 -7.19 -18.03
C GLU A 311 5.03 -7.49 -18.56
N LEU A 312 4.45 -8.63 -18.15
CA LEU A 312 3.11 -9.05 -18.56
C LEU A 312 2.01 -8.11 -18.04
N ILE A 313 2.14 -7.64 -16.80
CA ILE A 313 1.18 -6.77 -16.12
C ILE A 313 1.94 -5.55 -15.53
N PRO A 314 2.21 -4.51 -16.35
CA PRO A 314 2.94 -3.33 -15.89
C PRO A 314 2.20 -2.54 -14.81
N GLU A 315 0.87 -2.49 -14.87
CA GLU A 315 0.05 -1.74 -13.93
C GLU A 315 0.02 -2.40 -12.54
N GLU A 316 0.50 -1.67 -11.53
CA GLU A 316 0.74 -2.22 -10.19
C GLU A 316 -0.51 -2.83 -9.56
N ASP A 317 -1.64 -2.13 -9.49
CA ASP A 317 -2.83 -2.67 -8.82
C ASP A 317 -3.36 -3.96 -9.48
N ALA A 318 -3.35 -4.01 -10.82
CA ALA A 318 -3.74 -5.22 -11.55
C ALA A 318 -2.77 -6.38 -11.27
N ARG A 319 -1.47 -6.08 -11.24
CA ARG A 319 -0.44 -7.08 -10.94
C ARG A 319 -0.54 -7.61 -9.52
N LEU A 320 -0.77 -6.74 -8.53
CA LEU A 320 -0.90 -7.16 -7.13
C LEU A 320 -2.17 -7.98 -6.89
N ASP A 321 -3.27 -7.67 -7.57
CA ASP A 321 -4.49 -8.51 -7.56
C ASP A 321 -4.18 -9.89 -8.17
N PHE A 322 -3.54 -9.95 -9.34
CA PHE A 322 -3.14 -11.20 -9.98
C PHE A 322 -2.24 -12.05 -9.06
N SER A 323 -1.19 -11.42 -8.52
CA SER A 323 -0.26 -12.06 -7.60
C SER A 323 -0.94 -12.61 -6.35
N SER A 324 -1.90 -11.87 -5.78
CA SER A 324 -2.63 -12.29 -4.58
C SER A 324 -3.67 -13.38 -4.87
N ALA A 325 -4.16 -13.47 -6.12
CA ALA A 325 -5.11 -14.49 -6.55
C ALA A 325 -4.45 -15.84 -6.85
N VAL A 326 -3.26 -15.81 -7.46
CA VAL A 326 -2.54 -17.03 -7.90
C VAL A 326 -1.59 -17.55 -6.81
N LEU A 327 -0.94 -16.65 -6.07
CA LEU A 327 0.12 -16.95 -5.09
C LEU A 327 1.36 -17.62 -5.72
N ALA A 328 2.41 -17.79 -4.91
CA ALA A 328 3.69 -18.32 -5.36
C ALA A 328 3.59 -19.72 -5.99
N ASP A 329 2.81 -20.61 -5.37
CA ASP A 329 2.78 -22.03 -5.73
C ASP A 329 2.19 -22.25 -7.13
N ALA A 330 1.19 -21.46 -7.52
CA ALA A 330 0.53 -21.56 -8.82
C ALA A 330 1.00 -20.49 -9.84
N LEU A 331 2.03 -19.69 -9.54
CA LEU A 331 2.47 -18.59 -10.41
C LEU A 331 2.78 -19.06 -11.84
N GLY A 332 3.53 -20.15 -11.98
CA GLY A 332 3.87 -20.72 -13.28
C GLY A 332 2.63 -21.20 -14.04
N GLU A 333 1.67 -21.82 -13.35
CA GLU A 333 0.38 -22.24 -13.94
C GLU A 333 -0.44 -21.01 -14.39
N GLY A 334 -0.48 -19.94 -13.59
CA GLY A 334 -1.14 -18.68 -13.93
C GLY A 334 -0.58 -18.01 -15.18
N GLN A 335 0.75 -17.93 -15.29
CA GLN A 335 1.42 -17.36 -16.48
C GLN A 335 1.17 -18.23 -17.73
N LEU A 336 1.25 -19.55 -17.58
CA LEU A 336 1.02 -20.50 -18.67
C LEU A 336 -0.44 -20.48 -19.13
N TRP A 337 -1.39 -20.45 -18.20
CA TRP A 337 -2.81 -20.32 -18.52
C TRP A 337 -3.06 -19.01 -19.27
N THR A 338 -2.56 -17.88 -18.76
CA THR A 338 -2.76 -16.56 -19.37
C THR A 338 -2.24 -16.52 -20.81
N SER A 339 -0.99 -16.95 -21.03
CA SER A 339 -0.38 -16.96 -22.37
C SER A 339 -1.11 -17.88 -23.34
N ARG A 340 -1.43 -19.12 -22.95
CA ARG A 340 -2.14 -20.08 -23.80
C ARG A 340 -3.55 -19.61 -24.15
N GLN A 341 -4.31 -19.11 -23.17
CA GLN A 341 -5.68 -18.68 -23.43
C GLN A 341 -5.72 -17.41 -24.29
N LEU A 342 -4.75 -16.50 -24.14
CA LEU A 342 -4.61 -15.34 -25.04
C LEU A 342 -4.29 -15.79 -26.46
N GLU A 343 -3.39 -16.76 -26.65
CA GLU A 343 -3.10 -17.29 -27.98
C GLU A 343 -4.35 -17.90 -28.64
N LEU A 344 -5.13 -18.67 -27.88
CA LEU A 344 -6.32 -19.36 -28.39
C LEU A 344 -7.50 -18.42 -28.68
N PHE A 345 -7.76 -17.46 -27.80
CA PHE A 345 -9.01 -16.69 -27.83
C PHE A 345 -8.87 -15.23 -28.24
N ARG A 346 -7.67 -14.69 -28.44
CA ARG A 346 -7.44 -13.28 -28.78
C ARG A 346 -8.33 -12.74 -29.91
N GLN A 347 -8.40 -13.44 -31.04
CA GLN A 347 -9.21 -12.96 -32.16
C GLN A 347 -10.71 -13.09 -31.89
N ARG A 348 -11.11 -14.21 -31.29
CA ARG A 348 -12.52 -14.55 -31.04
C ARG A 348 -13.15 -13.69 -29.93
N ASN A 349 -12.38 -13.37 -28.90
CA ASN A 349 -12.82 -12.65 -27.71
C ASN A 349 -12.50 -11.15 -27.76
N ALA A 350 -12.07 -10.64 -28.91
CA ALA A 350 -11.84 -9.22 -29.12
C ALA A 350 -13.16 -8.42 -28.98
N MET A 351 -13.12 -7.29 -28.28
CA MET A 351 -14.28 -6.45 -27.94
C MET A 351 -14.03 -4.98 -28.30
N PRO A 352 -14.05 -4.63 -29.60
CA PRO A 352 -13.64 -3.31 -30.07
C PRO A 352 -14.50 -2.15 -29.54
N ILE A 353 -15.76 -2.41 -29.15
CA ILE A 353 -16.66 -1.37 -28.63
C ILE A 353 -16.21 -0.87 -27.25
N LEU A 354 -15.47 -1.68 -26.47
CA LEU A 354 -15.10 -1.35 -25.10
C LEU A 354 -14.26 -0.08 -24.98
N THR A 355 -13.33 0.17 -25.90
CA THR A 355 -12.49 1.37 -25.89
C THR A 355 -13.34 2.64 -26.05
N GLN A 356 -14.31 2.62 -26.97
CA GLN A 356 -15.25 3.73 -27.15
C GLN A 356 -16.17 3.89 -25.95
N LEU A 357 -16.69 2.79 -25.40
CA LEU A 357 -17.57 2.80 -24.24
C LEU A 357 -16.87 3.43 -23.03
N ARG A 358 -15.62 3.02 -22.77
CA ARG A 358 -14.76 3.61 -21.73
C ARG A 358 -14.61 5.11 -21.90
N ALA A 359 -14.24 5.56 -23.10
CA ALA A 359 -14.00 6.98 -23.38
C ALA A 359 -15.23 7.86 -23.10
N ASN A 360 -16.44 7.30 -23.25
CA ASN A 360 -17.69 8.00 -22.97
C ASN A 360 -18.09 7.94 -21.50
N CYS A 361 -17.90 6.81 -20.81
CA CYS A 361 -18.25 6.68 -19.39
C CYS A 361 -17.38 7.57 -18.48
N ILE A 362 -16.07 7.65 -18.72
CA ILE A 362 -15.14 8.39 -17.84
C ILE A 362 -15.33 9.91 -17.93
N ARG A 363 -15.89 10.42 -19.04
CA ARG A 363 -16.13 11.87 -19.21
C ARG A 363 -17.16 12.44 -18.23
N GLU A 364 -17.99 11.58 -17.63
CA GLU A 364 -19.12 11.99 -16.79
C GLU A 364 -18.79 12.01 -15.27
N GLU A 365 -17.53 11.79 -14.86
CA GLU A 365 -17.25 11.35 -13.49
C GLU A 365 -16.69 12.38 -12.50
N ASN A 366 -17.25 12.36 -11.28
CA ASN A 366 -16.73 12.96 -10.05
C ASN A 366 -16.02 11.88 -9.20
N VAL A 367 -14.69 11.92 -9.14
CA VAL A 367 -13.78 10.85 -8.66
C VAL A 367 -13.65 10.78 -7.12
N SER A 368 -14.75 10.75 -6.36
CA SER A 368 -14.70 10.69 -4.88
C SER A 368 -15.62 9.63 -4.25
N ALA A 369 -16.20 8.72 -5.04
CA ALA A 369 -17.18 7.76 -4.53
C ALA A 369 -16.54 6.45 -4.02
N ARG A 370 -17.20 5.79 -3.06
CA ARG A 370 -16.85 4.43 -2.61
C ARG A 370 -16.80 3.47 -3.83
N PRO A 371 -15.92 2.44 -3.85
CA PRO A 371 -15.70 1.61 -5.05
C PRO A 371 -16.97 1.03 -5.69
N TYR A 372 -17.92 0.55 -4.88
CA TYR A 372 -19.17 0.00 -5.41
C TYR A 372 -20.06 1.06 -6.08
N ARG A 373 -20.04 2.31 -5.60
CA ARG A 373 -20.81 3.41 -6.23
C ARG A 373 -20.24 3.78 -7.58
N HIS A 374 -18.91 3.75 -7.70
CA HIS A 374 -18.21 3.95 -8.96
C HIS A 374 -18.62 2.86 -9.97
N GLY A 375 -18.57 1.59 -9.59
CA GLY A 375 -19.05 0.49 -10.45
C GLY A 375 -20.51 0.64 -10.89
N TYR A 376 -21.41 1.01 -9.96
CA TYR A 376 -22.81 1.27 -10.29
C TYR A 376 -23.02 2.46 -11.22
N ALA A 377 -22.25 3.54 -11.05
CA ALA A 377 -22.33 4.71 -11.93
C ALA A 377 -21.89 4.34 -13.36
N LEU A 378 -20.74 3.66 -13.49
CA LEU A 378 -20.24 3.18 -14.77
C LEU A 378 -21.22 2.23 -15.47
N ALA A 379 -21.87 1.33 -14.73
CA ALA A 379 -22.88 0.43 -15.29
C ALA A 379 -24.07 1.19 -15.88
N ARG A 380 -24.59 2.20 -15.17
CA ARG A 380 -25.70 3.03 -15.67
C ARG A 380 -25.31 3.84 -16.90
N SER A 381 -24.15 4.50 -16.89
CA SER A 381 -23.65 5.23 -18.06
C SER A 381 -23.44 4.27 -19.24
N ALA A 382 -22.87 3.08 -19.01
CA ALA A 382 -22.68 2.08 -20.06
C ALA A 382 -24.03 1.61 -20.66
N ARG A 383 -25.04 1.31 -19.84
CA ARG A 383 -26.38 0.97 -20.33
C ARG A 383 -27.01 2.11 -21.12
N ALA A 384 -26.85 3.36 -20.68
CA ALA A 384 -27.38 4.53 -21.38
C ALA A 384 -26.73 4.71 -22.77
N ILE A 385 -25.40 4.59 -22.86
CA ILE A 385 -24.65 4.67 -24.11
C ILE A 385 -25.05 3.54 -25.07
N LEU A 386 -25.23 2.32 -24.54
CA LEU A 386 -25.70 1.16 -25.31
C LEU A 386 -27.21 1.16 -25.57
N LYS A 387 -27.95 2.18 -25.12
CA LYS A 387 -29.40 2.32 -25.28
C LYS A 387 -30.19 1.13 -24.73
N LEU A 388 -29.72 0.57 -23.62
CA LEU A 388 -30.40 -0.51 -22.91
C LEU A 388 -31.36 0.08 -21.87
N VAL A 389 -32.67 -0.03 -22.13
CA VAL A 389 -33.71 0.29 -21.15
C VAL A 389 -33.60 -0.61 -19.91
N GLU A 390 -34.03 -0.16 -18.73
CA GLU A 390 -33.75 -0.82 -17.45
C GLU A 390 -34.13 -2.32 -17.43
N ASP A 391 -35.26 -2.68 -18.04
CA ASP A 391 -35.80 -4.05 -17.94
C ASP A 391 -35.27 -4.98 -19.01
N ARG A 392 -34.48 -4.45 -19.94
CA ARG A 392 -33.95 -5.25 -21.02
C ARG A 392 -32.76 -6.08 -20.50
N PRO A 393 -32.85 -7.42 -20.55
CA PRO A 393 -31.73 -8.27 -20.17
C PRO A 393 -30.61 -8.15 -21.21
N VAL A 394 -29.37 -8.36 -20.75
CA VAL A 394 -28.19 -8.30 -21.63
C VAL A 394 -28.04 -9.54 -22.50
N GLY A 395 -28.70 -10.65 -22.16
CA GLY A 395 -28.70 -11.89 -22.95
C GLY A 395 -27.54 -12.85 -22.67
N GLY A 396 -26.97 -12.83 -21.45
CA GLY A 396 -25.86 -13.71 -21.05
C GLY A 396 -24.57 -13.45 -21.85
N VAL A 397 -23.72 -14.47 -22.00
CA VAL A 397 -22.44 -14.37 -22.73
C VAL A 397 -22.64 -14.00 -24.19
N GLU A 398 -23.62 -14.60 -24.87
CA GLU A 398 -23.90 -14.34 -26.29
C GLU A 398 -24.39 -12.90 -26.50
N GLY A 399 -25.27 -12.42 -25.63
CA GLY A 399 -25.76 -11.05 -25.71
C GLY A 399 -24.67 -10.01 -25.39
N LEU A 400 -23.81 -10.28 -24.39
CA LEU A 400 -22.64 -9.44 -24.11
C LEU A 400 -21.65 -9.41 -25.28
N SER A 401 -21.35 -10.57 -25.89
CA SER A 401 -20.51 -10.70 -27.09
C SER A 401 -21.02 -9.79 -28.22
N LYS A 402 -22.33 -9.88 -28.53
CA LYS A 402 -22.96 -9.06 -29.58
C LYS A 402 -22.95 -7.57 -29.23
N LEU A 403 -23.27 -7.21 -27.98
CA LEU A 403 -23.30 -5.82 -27.53
C LEU A 403 -21.93 -5.14 -27.57
N LEU A 404 -20.86 -5.91 -27.40
CA LEU A 404 -19.48 -5.41 -27.32
C LEU A 404 -18.68 -5.59 -28.62
N GLY A 405 -19.34 -6.09 -29.67
CA GLY A 405 -18.79 -6.17 -31.02
C GLY A 405 -17.79 -7.31 -31.23
N ALA A 406 -17.88 -8.38 -30.44
CA ALA A 406 -17.11 -9.59 -30.71
C ALA A 406 -17.54 -10.22 -32.04
N ALA A 407 -16.57 -10.76 -32.78
CA ALA A 407 -16.81 -11.32 -34.12
C ALA A 407 -17.72 -12.55 -34.08
N ASP A 408 -17.56 -13.37 -33.04
CA ASP A 408 -18.35 -14.58 -32.77
C ASP A 408 -18.70 -14.65 -31.27
N THR A 409 -19.49 -15.66 -30.88
CA THR A 409 -19.69 -16.00 -29.48
C THR A 409 -18.35 -16.22 -28.79
N ILE A 410 -18.09 -15.48 -27.73
CA ILE A 410 -16.87 -15.55 -26.92
C ILE A 410 -16.54 -17.00 -26.55
N GLY A 411 -15.27 -17.37 -26.70
CA GLY A 411 -14.75 -18.64 -26.20
C GLY A 411 -14.49 -18.57 -24.70
N LEU A 412 -14.89 -19.60 -23.98
CA LEU A 412 -14.63 -19.76 -22.55
C LEU A 412 -13.40 -20.65 -22.35
N SER A 413 -12.57 -20.30 -21.36
CA SER A 413 -11.39 -21.06 -21.00
C SER A 413 -11.73 -22.18 -20.00
N PRO A 414 -10.89 -23.22 -19.90
CA PRO A 414 -10.93 -24.13 -18.75
C PRO A 414 -10.61 -23.38 -17.44
N GLU A 415 -10.74 -24.13 -16.34
CA GLU A 415 -10.50 -23.68 -14.95
C GLU A 415 -9.24 -22.80 -14.85
N ALA A 416 -9.42 -21.61 -14.28
CA ALA A 416 -8.33 -20.68 -14.06
C ALA A 416 -7.64 -20.99 -12.71
N PRO A 417 -6.31 -20.80 -12.60
CA PRO A 417 -5.60 -21.18 -11.39
C PRO A 417 -5.88 -20.23 -10.22
N GLY A 418 -5.97 -20.81 -9.02
CA GLY A 418 -6.17 -20.08 -7.77
C GLY A 418 -7.54 -19.39 -7.71
N ALA A 419 -7.53 -18.10 -7.37
CA ALA A 419 -8.75 -17.28 -7.31
C ALA A 419 -8.99 -16.47 -8.59
N LEU A 420 -8.22 -16.71 -9.67
CA LEU A 420 -8.48 -16.08 -10.96
C LEU A 420 -9.80 -16.60 -11.55
N ARG A 421 -10.47 -15.75 -12.33
CA ARG A 421 -11.70 -16.07 -13.08
C ARG A 421 -11.65 -15.57 -14.51
N ALA A 422 -10.92 -14.48 -14.73
CA ALA A 422 -10.79 -13.87 -16.04
C ALA A 422 -9.47 -13.13 -16.16
N PHE A 423 -9.03 -12.92 -17.39
CA PHE A 423 -7.88 -12.08 -17.72
C PHE A 423 -8.17 -11.24 -18.94
N GLN A 424 -7.78 -9.96 -18.88
CA GLN A 424 -7.92 -9.02 -19.97
C GLN A 424 -6.56 -8.62 -20.52
N ASN A 425 -6.51 -8.41 -21.83
CA ASN A 425 -5.36 -7.85 -22.51
C ASN A 425 -5.79 -6.87 -23.61
N VAL A 426 -5.03 -5.81 -23.80
CA VAL A 426 -5.23 -4.83 -24.88
C VAL A 426 -4.10 -4.94 -25.88
N GLU A 427 -4.46 -5.24 -27.13
CA GLU A 427 -3.54 -5.24 -28.26
C GLU A 427 -4.12 -4.38 -29.38
N ASN A 428 -3.32 -3.46 -29.93
CA ASN A 428 -3.74 -2.51 -30.97
C ASN A 428 -5.05 -1.76 -30.63
N ASP A 429 -5.20 -1.35 -29.36
CA ASP A 429 -6.38 -0.64 -28.83
C ASP A 429 -7.68 -1.46 -28.82
N VAL A 430 -7.58 -2.79 -29.02
CA VAL A 430 -8.70 -3.73 -28.97
C VAL A 430 -8.58 -4.59 -27.71
N PRO A 431 -9.49 -4.43 -26.75
CA PRO A 431 -9.52 -5.26 -25.55
C PRO A 431 -9.97 -6.67 -25.88
N THR A 432 -9.32 -7.65 -25.27
CA THR A 432 -9.69 -9.06 -25.26
C THR A 432 -9.93 -9.47 -23.82
N ILE A 433 -11.01 -10.19 -23.54
CA ILE A 433 -11.29 -10.75 -22.22
C ILE A 433 -11.44 -12.27 -22.34
N ILE A 434 -10.64 -13.00 -21.58
CA ILE A 434 -10.74 -14.45 -21.38
C ILE A 434 -11.49 -14.68 -20.09
N VAL A 435 -12.45 -15.61 -20.10
CA VAL A 435 -13.31 -15.92 -18.96
C VAL A 435 -13.36 -17.43 -18.78
N GLU A 436 -13.21 -17.87 -17.54
CA GLU A 436 -13.40 -19.25 -17.12
C GLU A 436 -14.84 -19.73 -17.37
N ASP A 437 -15.00 -20.99 -17.78
CA ASP A 437 -16.31 -21.61 -17.89
C ASP A 437 -16.86 -22.06 -16.53
N GLU A 438 -17.63 -21.17 -15.89
CA GLU A 438 -18.38 -21.45 -14.65
C GLU A 438 -19.87 -21.74 -14.92
N GLY A 439 -20.23 -21.95 -16.19
CA GLY A 439 -21.60 -22.11 -16.65
C GLY A 439 -22.32 -20.79 -16.99
N PRO A 440 -23.47 -20.85 -17.68
CA PRO A 440 -23.98 -19.74 -18.50
C PRO A 440 -24.20 -18.41 -17.76
N ARG A 441 -24.70 -18.46 -16.52
CA ARG A 441 -25.00 -17.27 -15.71
C ARG A 441 -23.75 -16.72 -15.02
N ALA A 442 -22.89 -17.60 -14.52
CA ALA A 442 -21.67 -17.21 -13.81
C ALA A 442 -20.63 -16.63 -14.78
N SER A 443 -20.37 -17.29 -15.91
CA SER A 443 -19.46 -16.80 -16.94
C SER A 443 -19.90 -15.45 -17.51
N ALA A 444 -21.22 -15.23 -17.69
CA ALA A 444 -21.74 -13.93 -18.11
C ALA A 444 -21.48 -12.83 -17.06
N PHE A 445 -21.62 -13.16 -15.77
CA PHE A 445 -21.33 -12.24 -14.68
C PHE A 445 -19.84 -11.91 -14.60
N VAL A 446 -18.96 -12.92 -14.72
CA VAL A 446 -17.51 -12.72 -14.75
C VAL A 446 -17.07 -11.90 -15.96
N LEU A 447 -17.65 -12.16 -17.13
CA LEU A 447 -17.42 -11.35 -18.32
C LEU A 447 -17.83 -9.88 -18.07
N ALA A 448 -19.01 -9.65 -17.50
CA ALA A 448 -19.46 -8.30 -17.14
C ALA A 448 -18.53 -7.64 -16.10
N ARG A 449 -17.94 -8.39 -15.16
CA ARG A 449 -16.92 -7.87 -14.23
C ARG A 449 -15.67 -7.40 -14.97
N GLY A 450 -15.18 -8.18 -15.94
CA GLY A 450 -14.03 -7.80 -16.77
C GLY A 450 -14.30 -6.56 -17.62
N VAL A 451 -15.51 -6.46 -18.19
CA VAL A 451 -15.97 -5.26 -18.91
C VAL A 451 -15.95 -4.03 -18.00
N GLY A 452 -16.49 -4.16 -16.78
CA GLY A 452 -16.48 -3.10 -15.78
C GLY A 452 -15.07 -2.68 -15.36
N ASP A 453 -14.17 -3.65 -15.14
CA ASP A 453 -12.76 -3.39 -14.82
C ASP A 453 -12.07 -2.62 -15.95
N PHE A 454 -12.25 -3.04 -17.20
CA PHE A 454 -11.70 -2.35 -18.35
C PHE A 454 -12.24 -0.91 -18.48
N ILE A 455 -13.54 -0.71 -18.34
CA ILE A 455 -14.15 0.63 -18.41
C ILE A 455 -13.62 1.53 -17.30
N ALA A 456 -13.48 1.03 -16.07
CA ALA A 456 -13.02 1.82 -14.93
C ALA A 456 -11.53 2.20 -15.06
N PHE A 457 -10.67 1.23 -15.39
CA PHE A 457 -9.22 1.40 -15.26
C PHE A 457 -8.51 1.53 -16.62
N GLY A 458 -8.94 0.79 -17.64
CA GLY A 458 -8.33 0.81 -18.98
C GLY A 458 -6.91 0.26 -19.03
N ASN A 459 -6.55 -0.60 -18.08
CA ASN A 459 -5.20 -1.19 -18.02
C ASN A 459 -4.94 -2.08 -19.23
N ARG A 460 -3.67 -2.10 -19.67
CA ARG A 460 -3.24 -2.95 -20.78
C ARG A 460 -3.41 -4.43 -20.47
N SER A 461 -3.12 -4.83 -19.24
CA SER A 461 -3.36 -6.18 -18.75
C SER A 461 -4.00 -6.10 -17.36
N SER A 462 -4.98 -6.95 -17.09
CA SER A 462 -5.53 -7.11 -15.73
C SER A 462 -6.21 -8.46 -15.54
N CYS A 463 -6.52 -8.78 -14.30
CA CYS A 463 -7.31 -9.95 -13.95
C CYS A 463 -8.63 -9.58 -13.27
N VAL A 464 -9.61 -10.46 -13.45
CA VAL A 464 -10.76 -10.59 -12.56
C VAL A 464 -10.49 -11.76 -11.64
N ALA A 465 -10.60 -11.53 -10.33
CA ALA A 465 -10.34 -12.53 -9.31
C ALA A 465 -11.35 -12.43 -8.16
N ASP A 466 -11.56 -13.52 -7.44
CA ASP A 466 -12.41 -13.56 -6.26
C ASP A 466 -11.69 -13.03 -5.01
N LEU A 467 -11.23 -11.77 -5.10
CA LEU A 467 -10.63 -11.03 -4.01
C LEU A 467 -11.55 -9.88 -3.56
N TYR A 468 -11.57 -9.59 -2.27
CA TYR A 468 -12.29 -8.45 -1.68
C TYR A 468 -11.46 -7.15 -1.72
N THR A 469 -10.95 -6.78 -2.90
CA THR A 469 -10.26 -5.49 -3.11
C THR A 469 -11.20 -4.40 -3.64
N ASP A 470 -10.78 -3.14 -3.50
CA ASP A 470 -11.47 -1.96 -4.02
C ASP A 470 -11.65 -2.09 -5.54
N ARG A 471 -10.60 -2.50 -6.27
CA ARG A 471 -10.66 -2.74 -7.71
C ARG A 471 -11.69 -3.80 -8.09
N GLN A 472 -11.61 -4.98 -7.47
CA GLN A 472 -12.55 -6.07 -7.74
C GLN A 472 -14.00 -5.71 -7.32
N ALA A 473 -14.17 -4.86 -6.30
CA ALA A 473 -15.48 -4.37 -5.88
C ALA A 473 -16.14 -3.46 -6.94
N VAL A 474 -15.36 -2.65 -7.67
CA VAL A 474 -15.86 -1.88 -8.83
C VAL A 474 -16.43 -2.82 -9.88
N GLY A 475 -15.66 -3.84 -10.29
CA GLY A 475 -16.09 -4.82 -11.29
C GLY A 475 -17.34 -5.60 -10.87
N ARG A 476 -17.43 -6.05 -9.60
CA ARG A 476 -18.61 -6.73 -9.05
C ARG A 476 -19.85 -5.84 -9.04
N ALA A 477 -19.71 -4.58 -8.60
CA ALA A 477 -20.82 -3.64 -8.58
C ALA A 477 -21.28 -3.28 -9.99
N PHE A 478 -20.34 -3.08 -10.91
CA PHE A 478 -20.64 -2.89 -12.33
C PHE A 478 -21.45 -4.05 -12.88
N ALA A 479 -20.97 -5.29 -12.71
CA ALA A 479 -21.64 -6.47 -13.25
C ALA A 479 -23.07 -6.64 -12.70
N ALA A 480 -23.26 -6.45 -11.38
CA ALA A 480 -24.56 -6.54 -10.75
C ALA A 480 -25.56 -5.54 -11.33
N GLU A 481 -25.19 -4.26 -11.41
CA GLU A 481 -26.07 -3.20 -11.93
C GLU A 481 -26.24 -3.26 -13.45
N PHE A 482 -25.19 -3.65 -14.19
CA PHE A 482 -25.25 -3.74 -15.63
C PHE A 482 -26.13 -4.89 -16.09
N MET A 483 -26.07 -6.05 -15.41
CA MET A 483 -26.85 -7.24 -15.78
C MET A 483 -28.27 -7.24 -15.23
N ALA A 484 -28.45 -6.84 -13.96
CA ALA A 484 -29.73 -6.81 -13.27
C ALA A 484 -29.89 -5.45 -12.54
N PRO A 485 -30.34 -4.40 -13.25
CA PRO A 485 -30.42 -3.05 -12.70
C PRO A 485 -31.28 -3.00 -11.45
N ARG A 486 -30.76 -2.37 -10.39
CA ARG A 486 -31.44 -2.31 -9.08
C ARG A 486 -32.86 -1.76 -9.18
N ALA A 487 -33.06 -0.70 -9.97
CA ALA A 487 -34.37 -0.07 -10.13
C ALA A 487 -35.41 -1.04 -10.73
N ALA A 488 -35.02 -1.80 -11.75
CA ALA A 488 -35.87 -2.82 -12.36
C ALA A 488 -36.15 -3.97 -11.38
N VAL A 489 -35.13 -4.45 -10.66
CA VAL A 489 -35.30 -5.51 -9.65
C VAL A 489 -36.30 -5.10 -8.56
N VAL A 490 -36.15 -3.89 -8.00
CA VAL A 490 -37.08 -3.39 -6.95
C VAL A 490 -38.50 -3.30 -7.50
N ARG A 491 -38.68 -2.71 -8.70
CA ARG A 491 -40.01 -2.60 -9.32
C ARG A 491 -40.65 -3.96 -9.56
N MET A 492 -39.91 -4.92 -10.11
CA MET A 492 -40.42 -6.26 -10.39
C MET A 492 -40.83 -7.01 -9.10
N ILE A 493 -40.12 -6.79 -7.99
CA ILE A 493 -40.48 -7.38 -6.69
C ILE A 493 -41.68 -6.67 -6.07
N GLU A 494 -41.64 -5.34 -5.96
CA GLU A 494 -42.59 -4.57 -5.14
C GLU A 494 -43.87 -4.18 -5.88
N GLU A 495 -43.76 -3.81 -7.15
CA GLU A 495 -44.89 -3.33 -7.96
C GLU A 495 -45.53 -4.47 -8.77
N GLU A 496 -44.71 -5.38 -9.31
CA GLU A 496 -45.18 -6.48 -10.16
C GLU A 496 -45.36 -7.80 -9.40
N GLY A 497 -44.85 -7.91 -8.17
CA GLY A 497 -44.98 -9.10 -7.32
C GLY A 497 -44.27 -10.34 -7.85
N GLN A 498 -43.23 -10.18 -8.68
CA GLN A 498 -42.51 -11.30 -9.28
C GLN A 498 -41.58 -11.99 -8.26
N PRO A 499 -41.51 -13.33 -8.26
CA PRO A 499 -40.59 -14.06 -7.40
C PRO A 499 -39.13 -13.88 -7.87
N VAL A 500 -38.20 -13.88 -6.91
CA VAL A 500 -36.76 -13.69 -7.16
C VAL A 500 -36.20 -14.64 -8.24
N ALA A 501 -36.65 -15.89 -8.25
CA ALA A 501 -36.22 -16.87 -9.26
C ALA A 501 -36.62 -16.45 -10.69
N GLN A 502 -37.82 -15.91 -10.88
CA GLN A 502 -38.29 -15.44 -12.19
C GLN A 502 -37.52 -14.20 -12.66
N ILE A 503 -37.21 -13.29 -11.74
CA ILE A 503 -36.38 -12.11 -12.04
C ILE A 503 -34.94 -12.52 -12.40
N ALA A 504 -34.39 -13.49 -11.68
CA ALA A 504 -33.06 -14.04 -11.95
C ALA A 504 -33.01 -14.70 -13.34
N ASP A 505 -34.05 -15.44 -13.71
CA ASP A 505 -34.18 -16.05 -15.03
C ASP A 505 -34.35 -14.99 -16.13
N HIS A 506 -35.16 -13.96 -15.90
CA HIS A 506 -35.37 -12.84 -16.81
C HIS A 506 -34.06 -12.13 -17.15
N PHE A 507 -33.27 -11.76 -16.14
CA PHE A 507 -31.98 -11.08 -16.34
C PHE A 507 -30.82 -12.03 -16.69
N GLY A 508 -31.02 -13.35 -16.58
CA GLY A 508 -29.98 -14.34 -16.82
C GLY A 508 -28.86 -14.32 -15.77
N VAL A 509 -29.19 -14.01 -14.51
CA VAL A 509 -28.25 -13.93 -13.37
C VAL A 509 -28.57 -14.98 -12.30
N GLN A 510 -27.66 -15.17 -11.36
CA GLN A 510 -27.92 -15.99 -10.17
C GLN A 510 -28.88 -15.26 -9.21
N ALA A 511 -29.72 -16.01 -8.48
CA ALA A 511 -30.69 -15.45 -7.54
C ALA A 511 -30.03 -14.57 -6.45
N GLU A 512 -28.80 -14.90 -6.04
CA GLU A 512 -28.00 -14.13 -5.09
C GLU A 512 -27.76 -12.68 -5.58
N VAL A 513 -27.59 -12.46 -6.89
CA VAL A 513 -27.42 -11.10 -7.45
C VAL A 513 -28.70 -10.28 -7.26
N VAL A 514 -29.86 -10.90 -7.49
CA VAL A 514 -31.18 -10.25 -7.32
C VAL A 514 -31.42 -9.93 -5.84
N HIS A 515 -31.14 -10.88 -4.93
CA HIS A 515 -31.24 -10.65 -3.49
C HIS A 515 -30.36 -9.47 -3.05
N ARG A 516 -29.08 -9.46 -3.44
CA ARG A 516 -28.17 -8.36 -3.10
C ARG A 516 -28.60 -7.02 -3.67
N GLN A 517 -29.08 -6.98 -4.91
CA GLN A 517 -29.58 -5.75 -5.51
C GLN A 517 -30.80 -5.21 -4.74
N TYR A 518 -31.70 -6.09 -4.32
CA TYR A 518 -32.84 -5.73 -3.48
C TYR A 518 -32.39 -5.23 -2.10
N GLU A 519 -31.54 -5.95 -1.38
CA GLU A 519 -31.02 -5.55 -0.05
C GLU A 519 -30.26 -4.21 -0.08
N ASN A 520 -29.46 -3.99 -1.13
CA ASN A 520 -28.71 -2.74 -1.33
C ASN A 520 -29.62 -1.55 -1.67
N SER A 521 -30.89 -1.76 -1.97
CA SER A 521 -31.85 -0.67 -2.16
C SER A 521 -32.30 -0.04 -0.84
N PHE A 522 -32.29 -0.81 0.26
CA PHE A 522 -32.69 -0.36 1.60
C PHE A 522 -31.51 0.10 2.45
N SER A 523 -30.30 -0.35 2.12
CA SER A 523 -29.07 0.08 2.77
C SER A 523 -28.72 1.50 2.30
N ARG A 524 -29.15 2.51 3.07
CA ARG A 524 -29.04 3.95 2.74
C ARG A 524 -27.68 4.34 2.12
N SER A 525 -27.79 5.06 1.01
CA SER A 525 -26.79 5.96 0.40
C SER A 525 -26.08 6.86 1.42
#